data_AF-S0L1I6-F1
#
_entry.id   AF-S0L1I6-F1
#
_cell.length_a   1.000
_cell.length_b   1.000
_cell.length_c   1.000
_cell.angle_alpha   90.00
_cell.angle_beta   90.00
_cell.angle_gamma   90.00
#
_symmetry.space_group_name_H-M   'P 1'
#
loop_
_entity.id
_entity.type
_entity.pdbx_description
1 polymer ?
#
loop_
_entity_poly.entity_id
_entity_poly.type
_entity_poly.pdbx_seq_one_letter_code
_entity_poly.pdbx_strand_id
1 'polypeptide(L)'
;MDEQTKAIQKALVKVIGVESAEKVANLKGEELKQVYNLVYEQASYHDVLPEEITVKDVIQEMYFNVHNDFIRTFEPEESEDFLIQRLMLLSELLGFELED
;
A
#
# COMPACT_ATOMS: atom_id res chain seq x y z
N MET A 1 13.62 -5.26 13.39
CA MET A 1 12.92 -4.75 12.20
C MET A 1 12.41 -5.95 11.43
N ASP A 2 11.09 -6.10 11.34
CA ASP A 2 10.43 -7.19 10.62
C ASP A 2 10.64 -7.07 9.09
N GLU A 3 10.29 -8.12 8.35
CA GLU A 3 10.51 -8.17 6.89
C GLU A 3 9.67 -7.13 6.15
N GLN A 4 8.46 -6.84 6.63
CA GLN A 4 7.59 -5.80 6.08
C GLN A 4 8.25 -4.41 6.22
N THR A 5 8.77 -4.07 7.38
CA THR A 5 9.45 -2.80 7.63
C THR A 5 10.69 -2.64 6.75
N LYS A 6 11.45 -3.73 6.53
CA LYS A 6 12.58 -3.75 5.59
C LYS A 6 12.13 -3.52 4.15
N ALA A 7 11.02 -4.14 3.73
CA ALA A 7 10.46 -3.96 2.39
C ALA A 7 10.00 -2.50 2.17
N ILE A 8 9.29 -1.93 3.15
CA ILE A 8 8.84 -0.52 3.14
C ILE A 8 10.05 0.42 3.06
N GLN A 9 11.06 0.23 3.91
CA GLN A 9 12.28 1.03 3.87
C GLN A 9 12.92 0.97 2.48
N LYS A 10 13.11 -0.23 1.91
CA LYS A 10 13.72 -0.42 0.59
C LYS A 10 12.95 0.29 -0.53
N ALA A 11 11.62 0.33 -0.45
CA ALA A 11 10.80 1.10 -1.39
C ALA A 11 11.02 2.61 -1.22
N LEU A 12 10.97 3.10 0.03
CA LEU A 12 11.11 4.51 0.36
C LEU A 12 12.49 5.08 0.04
N VAL A 13 13.58 4.30 0.16
CA VAL A 13 14.94 4.75 -0.16
C VAL A 13 15.03 5.32 -1.58
N LYS A 14 14.25 4.79 -2.52
CA LYS A 14 14.24 5.25 -3.92
C LYS A 14 13.66 6.64 -4.10
N VAL A 15 12.92 7.15 -3.11
CA VAL A 15 12.16 8.40 -3.18
C VAL A 15 12.70 9.46 -2.21
N ILE A 16 12.99 9.06 -0.96
CA ILE A 16 13.27 10.01 0.14
C ILE A 16 14.67 9.84 0.77
N GLY A 17 15.51 8.95 0.22
CA GLY A 17 16.86 8.69 0.72
C GLY A 17 16.90 7.76 1.95
N VAL A 18 18.11 7.30 2.31
CA VAL A 18 18.31 6.20 3.28
C VAL A 18 17.83 6.55 4.68
N GLU A 19 18.24 7.71 5.21
CA GLU A 19 17.94 8.09 6.59
C GLU A 19 16.46 8.36 6.81
N SER A 20 15.80 9.08 5.88
CA SER A 20 14.37 9.36 5.96
C SER A 20 13.53 8.10 5.75
N ALA A 21 13.94 7.22 4.84
CA ALA A 21 13.27 5.95 4.62
C ALA A 21 13.30 5.05 5.87
N GLU A 22 14.42 5.03 6.59
CA GLU A 22 14.53 4.28 7.85
C GLU A 22 13.58 4.84 8.92
N LYS A 23 13.54 6.17 9.08
CA LYS A 23 12.64 6.82 10.04
C LYS A 23 11.17 6.55 9.70
N VAL A 24 10.78 6.77 8.46
CA VAL A 24 9.38 6.62 8.01
C VAL A 24 8.92 5.17 8.08
N ALA A 25 9.76 4.20 7.68
CA ALA A 25 9.39 2.80 7.71
C ALA A 25 9.08 2.29 9.13
N ASN A 26 9.67 2.89 10.16
CA ASN A 26 9.47 2.50 11.55
C ASN A 26 8.33 3.27 12.25
N LEU A 27 7.66 4.22 11.58
CA LEU A 27 6.54 4.95 12.17
C LEU A 27 5.33 4.02 12.40
N LYS A 28 4.68 4.18 13.56
CA LYS A 28 3.48 3.42 13.93
C LYS A 28 2.49 4.34 14.65
N GLY A 29 1.22 3.91 14.69
CA GLY A 29 0.18 4.60 15.45
C GLY A 29 -0.02 6.05 14.99
N GLU A 30 -0.01 6.98 15.93
CA GLU A 30 -0.35 8.38 15.69
C GLU A 30 0.68 9.12 14.84
N GLU A 31 1.97 8.82 15.02
CA GLU A 31 3.04 9.46 14.23
C GLU A 31 2.93 9.09 12.74
N LEU A 32 2.58 7.84 12.44
CA LEU A 32 2.34 7.40 11.07
C LEU A 32 1.15 8.14 10.44
N LYS A 33 0.06 8.31 11.21
CA LYS A 33 -1.12 9.07 10.74
C LYS A 33 -0.80 10.52 10.46
N GLN A 34 -0.01 11.17 11.32
CA GLN A 34 0.40 12.55 11.13
C GLN A 34 1.25 12.73 9.88
N VAL A 35 2.23 11.84 9.66
CA VAL A 35 3.06 11.87 8.46
C VAL A 35 2.24 11.61 7.20
N TYR A 36 1.30 10.65 7.24
CA TYR A 36 0.37 10.41 6.14
C TYR A 36 -0.45 11.66 5.80
N ASN A 37 -1.07 12.30 6.80
CA ASN A 37 -1.87 13.50 6.59
C ASN A 37 -1.04 14.65 6.01
N LEU A 38 0.18 14.85 6.52
CA LEU A 38 1.09 15.87 5.98
C LEU A 38 1.46 15.59 4.52
N VAL A 39 1.77 14.34 4.17
CA VAL A 39 2.05 13.96 2.78
C VAL A 39 0.83 14.19 1.89
N TYR A 40 -0.35 13.82 2.36
CA TYR A 40 -1.61 14.03 1.65
C TYR A 40 -1.89 15.53 1.43
N GLU A 41 -1.74 16.34 2.47
CA GLU A 41 -1.88 17.81 2.38
C GLU A 41 -0.90 18.38 1.35
N GLN A 42 0.38 18.00 1.41
CA GLN A 42 1.37 18.49 0.44
C GLN A 42 1.06 18.04 -0.98
N ALA A 43 0.61 16.79 -1.18
CA ALA A 43 0.20 16.31 -2.48
C ALA A 43 -1.02 17.07 -3.02
N SER A 44 -1.97 17.41 -2.15
CA SER A 44 -3.13 18.27 -2.48
C SER A 44 -2.71 19.69 -2.85
N TYR A 45 -1.85 20.33 -2.06
CA TYR A 45 -1.31 21.66 -2.36
C TYR A 45 -0.59 21.74 -3.70
N HIS A 46 0.05 20.64 -4.11
CA HIS A 46 0.80 20.55 -5.36
C HIS A 46 0.00 19.95 -6.53
N ASP A 47 -1.29 19.64 -6.34
CA ASP A 47 -2.16 19.01 -7.35
C ASP A 47 -1.57 17.70 -7.92
N VAL A 48 -0.92 16.94 -7.04
CA VAL A 48 -0.30 15.63 -7.32
C VAL A 48 -0.88 14.55 -6.41
N LEU A 49 -2.13 14.75 -5.96
CA LEU A 49 -2.86 13.67 -5.30
C LEU A 49 -2.91 12.47 -6.24
N PRO A 50 -2.76 11.24 -5.72
CA PRO A 50 -3.01 10.06 -6.51
C PRO A 50 -4.41 10.17 -7.12
N GLU A 51 -4.52 9.86 -8.42
CA GLU A 51 -5.82 9.71 -9.07
C GLU A 51 -6.67 8.69 -8.31
N GLU A 52 -8.00 8.79 -8.40
CA GLU A 52 -8.89 7.79 -7.83
C GLU A 52 -8.48 6.40 -8.32
N ILE A 53 -8.37 5.46 -7.40
CA ILE A 53 -7.94 4.11 -7.71
C ILE A 53 -8.94 3.48 -8.69
N THR A 54 -8.45 3.03 -9.84
CA THR A 54 -9.30 2.40 -10.85
C THR A 54 -9.26 0.88 -10.72
N VAL A 55 -10.25 0.22 -11.31
CA VAL A 55 -10.27 -1.25 -11.47
C VAL A 55 -8.97 -1.76 -12.10
N LYS A 56 -8.41 -1.01 -13.06
CA LYS A 56 -7.15 -1.36 -13.72
C LYS A 56 -5.99 -1.34 -12.74
N ASP A 57 -5.92 -0.33 -11.87
CA ASP A 57 -4.83 -0.20 -10.90
C ASP A 57 -4.84 -1.34 -9.89
N VAL A 58 -6.02 -1.72 -9.38
CA VAL A 58 -6.16 -2.86 -8.45
C VAL A 58 -5.77 -4.18 -9.12
N ILE A 59 -6.22 -4.43 -10.35
CA ILE A 59 -5.84 -5.64 -11.11
C ILE A 59 -4.32 -5.66 -11.37
N GLN A 60 -3.72 -4.53 -11.71
CA GLN A 60 -2.27 -4.42 -11.93
C GLN A 60 -1.47 -4.65 -10.64
N GLU A 61 -1.92 -4.10 -9.51
CA GLU A 61 -1.34 -4.34 -8.19
C GLU A 61 -1.39 -5.83 -7.84
N MET A 62 -2.57 -6.45 -7.95
CA MET A 62 -2.73 -7.89 -7.67
C MET A 62 -1.84 -8.74 -8.59
N TYR A 63 -1.82 -8.44 -9.89
CA TYR A 63 -0.96 -9.12 -10.85
C TYR A 63 0.52 -8.99 -10.47
N PHE A 64 0.97 -7.78 -10.14
CA PHE A 64 2.34 -7.50 -9.73
C PHE A 64 2.71 -8.25 -8.45
N ASN A 65 1.83 -8.24 -7.45
CA ASN A 65 2.09 -8.86 -6.14
C ASN A 65 2.11 -10.39 -6.22
N VAL A 66 1.27 -10.99 -7.06
CA VAL A 66 1.30 -12.43 -7.36
C VAL A 66 2.54 -12.82 -8.17
N HIS A 67 2.92 -12.02 -9.18
CA HIS A 67 4.02 -12.36 -10.08
C HIS A 67 5.42 -12.07 -9.53
N ASN A 68 5.56 -11.10 -8.63
CA ASN A 68 6.86 -10.76 -8.02
C ASN A 68 7.10 -11.53 -6.71
N ASP A 69 6.34 -12.60 -6.46
CA ASP A 69 6.40 -13.39 -5.22
C ASP A 69 6.22 -12.55 -3.94
N PHE A 70 5.71 -11.31 -4.05
CA PHE A 70 5.53 -10.40 -2.91
C PHE A 70 4.52 -11.00 -1.92
N ILE A 71 3.43 -11.59 -2.45
CA ILE A 71 2.45 -12.27 -1.61
C ILE A 71 3.06 -13.49 -0.89
N ARG A 72 4.03 -14.17 -1.51
CA ARG A 72 4.70 -15.32 -0.88
C ARG A 72 5.64 -14.95 0.28
N THR A 73 5.88 -13.65 0.49
CA THR A 73 6.62 -13.17 1.68
C THR A 73 5.72 -12.99 2.90
N PHE A 74 4.41 -13.06 2.72
CA PHE A 74 3.44 -13.08 3.82
C PHE A 74 3.15 -14.50 4.27
N GLU A 75 2.68 -14.64 5.51
CA GLU A 75 2.06 -15.88 5.95
C GLU A 75 0.79 -16.16 5.12
N PRO A 76 0.33 -17.42 5.00
CA PRO A 76 -0.85 -17.76 4.19
C PRO A 76 -2.10 -16.95 4.57
N GLU A 77 -2.34 -16.75 5.87
CA GLU A 77 -3.50 -15.98 6.37
C GLU A 77 -3.42 -14.50 5.97
N GLU A 78 -2.23 -13.89 6.07
CA GLU A 78 -1.99 -12.50 5.65
C GLU A 78 -2.14 -12.33 4.12
N SER A 79 -1.79 -13.37 3.36
CA SER A 79 -1.97 -13.42 1.91
C SER A 79 -3.46 -13.49 1.52
N GLU A 80 -4.24 -14.29 2.23
CA GLU A 80 -5.69 -14.40 2.05
C GLU A 80 -6.39 -13.08 2.40
N ASP A 81 -6.05 -12.48 3.54
CA ASP A 81 -6.59 -11.18 3.96
C ASP A 81 -6.30 -10.09 2.93
N PHE A 82 -5.07 -10.05 2.39
CA PHE A 82 -4.71 -9.10 1.32
C PHE A 82 -5.57 -9.30 0.08
N LEU A 83 -5.74 -10.54 -0.39
CA LEU A 83 -6.54 -10.84 -1.58
C LEU A 83 -8.02 -10.50 -1.37
N ILE A 84 -8.58 -10.81 -0.19
CA ILE A 84 -9.97 -10.48 0.16
C ILE A 84 -10.17 -8.96 0.15
N GLN A 85 -9.28 -8.20 0.78
CA GLN A 85 -9.36 -6.73 0.78
C GLN A 85 -9.33 -6.14 -0.64
N ARG A 86 -8.52 -6.71 -1.54
CA ARG A 86 -8.46 -6.27 -2.94
C ARG A 86 -9.69 -6.68 -3.74
N LEU A 87 -10.27 -7.85 -3.48
CA LEU A 87 -11.53 -8.27 -4.09
C LEU A 87 -12.69 -7.38 -3.63
N MET A 88 -12.77 -7.03 -2.35
CA MET A 88 -13.77 -6.09 -1.83
C MET A 88 -13.63 -4.71 -2.47
N LEU A 89 -12.40 -4.21 -2.62
CA LEU A 89 -12.18 -2.93 -3.30
C LEU A 89 -12.59 -3.00 -4.78
N LEU A 90 -12.30 -4.11 -5.47
CA LEU A 90 -12.78 -4.32 -6.84
C LEU A 90 -14.30 -4.32 -6.93
N SER A 91 -14.97 -4.97 -5.99
CA SER A 91 -16.43 -5.06 -5.97
C SER A 91 -17.07 -3.70 -5.72
N GLU A 92 -16.51 -2.90 -4.82
CA GLU A 92 -16.90 -1.51 -4.59
C GLU A 92 -16.74 -0.65 -5.85
N LEU A 93 -15.56 -0.71 -6.50
CA LEU A 93 -15.28 0.04 -7.72
C LEU A 93 -16.15 -0.37 -8.91
N LEU A 94 -16.54 -1.65 -8.99
CA LEU A 94 -17.37 -2.20 -10.06
C LEU A 94 -18.87 -2.15 -9.74
N GLY A 95 -19.25 -1.77 -8.52
CA GLY A 95 -20.64 -1.62 -8.09
C GLY A 95 -21.39 -2.95 -7.94
N PHE A 96 -20.70 -4.03 -7.54
CA PHE A 96 -21.34 -5.30 -7.20
C PHE A 96 -20.95 -5.78 -5.80
N GLU A 97 -21.84 -6.55 -5.20
CA GLU A 97 -21.58 -7.24 -3.94
C GLU A 97 -20.91 -8.59 -4.22
N LEU A 98 -19.91 -8.95 -3.42
CA LEU A 98 -19.37 -10.31 -3.42
C LEU A 98 -20.36 -11.21 -2.68
N GLU A 99 -20.66 -12.38 -3.24
CA GLU A 99 -21.46 -13.40 -2.54
C GLU A 99 -20.66 -13.92 -1.32
N ASP A 100 -21.37 -14.10 -0.19
CA ASP A 100 -20.83 -14.57 1.10
C ASP A 100 -20.18 -15.96 1.05
#